data_AF-A0A927PCT7-F1
#
_entry.id   AF-A0A927PCT7-F1
#
_cell.length_a   1.000
_cell.length_b   1.000
_cell.length_c   1.000
_cell.angle_alpha   90.00
_cell.angle_beta   90.00
_cell.angle_gamma   90.00
#
_symmetry.space_group_name_H-M   'P 1'
#
loop_
_entity.id
_entity.type
_entity.pdbx_description
1 polymer ?
#
loop_
_entity_poly.entity_id
_entity_poly.type
_entity_poly.pdbx_seq_one_letter_code
_entity_poly.pdbx_strand_id
1 'polypeptide(L)'
;MKGDRRDRLAYTLALSVCMMAAASRVGTVGLLPDRMLLHPGVTADLPVSMAVSAGVDTPGNVIANLERNGSGGGLRLTAGEAGETSVTFKLLGVLPVASMDVSVQERRVLVPGGQSVGVAINAGGLVVVGSSDLGNTPSPAR
;
A
#
# COMPACT_ATOMS: atom_id res chain seq x y z
N MET A 1 13.88 14.18 -53.89
CA MET A 1 13.49 14.64 -52.54
C MET A 1 12.11 14.07 -52.13
N LYS A 2 11.98 12.74 -51.96
CA LYS A 2 10.68 12.04 -51.77
C LYS A 2 10.63 11.08 -50.56
N GLY A 3 11.66 11.11 -49.69
CA GLY A 3 11.75 10.27 -48.48
C GLY A 3 11.15 10.88 -47.21
N ASP A 4 11.29 12.20 -47.03
CA ASP A 4 10.98 12.89 -45.76
C ASP A 4 9.51 12.79 -45.29
N ARG A 5 8.55 12.62 -46.22
CA ARG A 5 7.13 12.48 -45.85
C ARG A 5 6.75 11.10 -45.31
N ARG A 6 7.47 10.04 -45.71
CA ARG A 6 7.20 8.67 -45.24
C ARG A 6 7.82 8.43 -43.87
N ASP A 7 8.99 9.00 -43.61
CA ASP A 7 9.69 8.86 -42.33
C ASP A 7 8.99 9.65 -41.21
N ARG A 8 8.48 10.85 -41.52
CA ARG A 8 7.63 11.60 -40.57
C ARG A 8 6.31 10.89 -40.27
N LEU A 9 5.70 10.27 -41.27
CA LEU A 9 4.46 9.52 -41.09
C LEU A 9 4.69 8.23 -40.29
N ALA A 10 5.83 7.57 -40.48
CA ALA A 10 6.24 6.43 -39.67
C ALA A 10 6.52 6.83 -38.21
N TYR A 11 7.17 7.99 -38.00
CA TYR A 11 7.47 8.49 -36.66
C TYR A 11 6.21 8.89 -35.89
N THR A 12 5.24 9.55 -36.52
CA THR A 12 3.97 9.90 -35.87
C THR A 12 3.12 8.67 -35.55
N LEU A 13 3.11 7.67 -36.42
CA LEU A 13 2.42 6.40 -36.16
C LEU A 13 3.08 5.64 -34.99
N ALA A 14 4.41 5.56 -34.98
CA ALA A 14 5.16 4.96 -33.87
C ALA A 14 4.92 5.69 -32.54
N LEU A 15 4.90 7.03 -32.53
CA LEU A 15 4.58 7.84 -31.36
C LEU A 15 3.16 7.55 -30.85
N SER A 16 2.18 7.46 -31.75
CA SER A 16 0.78 7.18 -31.39
C SER A 16 0.59 5.80 -30.78
N VAL A 17 1.26 4.77 -31.34
CA VAL A 17 1.24 3.40 -30.81
C VAL A 17 1.91 3.34 -29.44
N CYS A 18 3.01 4.08 -29.25
CA CYS A 18 3.72 4.17 -27.97
C CYS A 18 2.83 4.82 -26.88
N MET A 19 2.11 5.90 -27.23
CA MET A 19 1.15 6.56 -26.34
C MET A 19 -0.03 5.65 -25.96
N MET A 20 -0.58 4.90 -26.93
CA MET A 20 -1.71 4.01 -26.71
C MET A 20 -1.33 2.83 -25.80
N ALA A 21 -0.10 2.31 -25.94
CA ALA A 21 0.44 1.29 -25.03
C ALA A 21 0.66 1.82 -23.59
N ALA A 22 1.02 3.10 -23.43
CA ALA A 22 1.16 3.73 -22.13
C ALA A 22 -0.18 3.96 -21.42
N ALA A 23 -1.25 4.33 -22.17
CA ALA A 23 -2.55 4.66 -21.61
C ALA A 23 -3.26 3.47 -20.92
N SER A 24 -3.18 2.26 -21.51
CA SER A 24 -3.79 1.05 -20.93
C SER A 24 -3.28 0.68 -19.54
N ARG A 25 -2.10 1.20 -19.16
CA ARG A 25 -1.44 0.90 -17.90
C ARG A 25 -1.80 1.90 -16.80
N VAL A 26 -2.46 3.02 -17.08
CA VAL A 26 -2.68 4.11 -16.10
C VAL A 26 -3.69 3.76 -14.99
N GLY A 27 -4.52 2.75 -15.20
CA GLY A 27 -5.66 2.44 -14.31
C GLY A 27 -5.32 1.93 -12.90
N THR A 28 -4.06 1.59 -12.58
CA THR A 28 -3.73 0.97 -11.27
C THR A 28 -3.33 1.96 -10.18
N VAL A 29 -3.10 3.23 -10.51
CA VAL A 29 -2.69 4.27 -9.53
C VAL A 29 -3.85 4.72 -8.64
N GLY A 30 -5.10 4.59 -9.11
CA GLY A 30 -6.29 4.94 -8.33
C GLY A 30 -6.67 3.94 -7.22
N LEU A 31 -5.95 2.81 -7.11
CA LEU A 31 -6.21 1.78 -6.10
C LEU A 31 -5.25 1.87 -4.90
N LEU A 32 -4.37 2.87 -4.88
CA LEU A 32 -3.49 3.07 -3.74
C LEU A 32 -4.32 3.57 -2.55
N PRO A 33 -4.22 2.94 -1.37
CA PRO A 33 -4.92 3.40 -0.19
C PRO A 33 -4.31 4.72 0.31
N ASP A 34 -5.14 5.61 0.86
CA ASP A 34 -4.69 6.89 1.44
C ASP A 34 -3.84 6.68 2.71
N ARG A 35 -4.02 5.55 3.39
CA ARG A 35 -3.27 5.17 4.59
C ARG A 35 -2.86 3.72 4.56
N MET A 36 -1.60 3.46 4.93
CA MET A 36 -1.07 2.11 5.08
C MET A 36 -0.48 1.92 6.48
N LEU A 37 -1.03 0.95 7.21
CA LEU A 37 -0.49 0.50 8.49
C LEU A 37 0.50 -0.63 8.25
N LEU A 38 1.75 -0.43 8.65
CA LEU A 38 2.80 -1.43 8.54
C LEU A 38 3.34 -1.77 9.93
N HIS A 39 3.90 -2.98 10.02
CA HIS A 39 4.63 -3.40 11.19
C HIS A 39 6.13 -3.36 10.86
N PRO A 40 7.01 -3.09 11.85
CA PRO A 40 8.46 -3.07 11.62
C PRO A 40 8.95 -4.36 10.95
N GLY A 41 9.78 -4.22 9.91
CA GLY A 41 10.39 -5.34 9.18
C GLY A 41 9.51 -6.03 8.13
N VAL A 42 8.27 -5.56 7.91
CA VAL A 42 7.39 -6.09 6.85
C VAL A 42 7.62 -5.33 5.54
N THR A 43 7.67 -6.08 4.44
CA THR A 43 7.72 -5.54 3.08
C THR A 43 6.33 -5.53 2.44
N ALA A 44 5.94 -4.39 1.89
CA ALA A 44 4.71 -4.21 1.14
C ALA A 44 5.03 -4.04 -0.35
N ASP A 45 4.43 -4.88 -1.20
CA ASP A 45 4.52 -4.76 -2.66
C ASP A 45 3.29 -4.03 -3.20
N LEU A 46 3.52 -2.89 -3.84
CA LEU A 46 2.48 -2.04 -4.40
C LEU A 46 2.47 -2.17 -5.93
N PRO A 47 1.33 -2.55 -6.55
CA PRO A 47 1.24 -2.76 -7.99
C PRO A 47 1.13 -1.41 -8.73
N VAL A 48 2.28 -0.80 -9.05
CA VAL A 48 2.38 0.46 -9.80
C VAL A 48 2.91 0.24 -11.22
N SER A 49 2.00 0.07 -12.16
CA SER A 49 2.23 -0.30 -13.57
C SER A 49 3.10 0.66 -14.42
N MET A 50 3.53 1.81 -13.88
CA MET A 50 4.19 2.89 -14.64
C MET A 50 5.46 3.41 -13.96
N ALA A 51 6.16 4.36 -14.61
CA ALA A 51 7.32 5.09 -14.10
C ALA A 51 6.97 6.07 -12.96
N VAL A 52 6.29 5.57 -11.94
CA VAL A 52 6.12 6.26 -10.67
C VAL A 52 7.37 6.07 -9.84
N SER A 53 7.94 7.17 -9.40
CA SER A 53 8.96 7.21 -8.34
C SER A 53 8.27 7.62 -7.05
N ALA A 54 8.56 6.95 -5.95
CA ALA A 54 8.09 7.34 -4.63
C ALA A 54 9.22 8.02 -3.87
N GLY A 55 8.91 9.15 -3.22
CA GLY A 55 9.83 9.88 -2.36
C GLY A 55 9.26 9.97 -0.94
N VAL A 56 10.14 9.91 0.05
CA VAL A 56 9.80 10.06 1.47
C VAL A 56 10.02 11.52 1.84
N ASP A 57 9.00 12.18 2.36
CA ASP A 57 9.05 13.63 2.65
C ASP A 57 9.68 13.94 4.02
N THR A 58 9.87 12.93 4.88
CA THR A 58 10.36 13.10 6.25
C THR A 58 11.76 12.48 6.46
N PRO A 59 12.72 13.20 7.06
CA PRO A 59 14.00 12.63 7.46
C PRO A 59 13.80 11.73 8.69
N GLY A 60 13.59 10.45 8.48
CA GLY A 60 13.46 9.45 9.55
C GLY A 60 13.59 8.03 9.01
N ASN A 61 14.08 7.10 9.83
CA ASN A 61 14.30 5.70 9.46
C ASN A 61 13.00 4.86 9.43
N VAL A 62 11.84 5.51 9.26
CA VAL A 62 10.51 4.88 9.27
C VAL A 62 10.33 3.97 8.04
N ILE A 63 10.97 4.32 6.92
CA ILE A 63 11.06 3.48 5.72
C ILE A 63 12.52 3.08 5.54
N ALA A 64 12.80 1.79 5.69
CA ALA A 64 14.15 1.24 5.61
C ALA A 64 14.66 1.14 4.16
N ASN A 65 13.77 0.81 3.22
CA ASN A 65 14.11 0.72 1.81
C ASN A 65 12.89 0.91 0.91
N LEU A 66 13.08 1.56 -0.22
CA LEU A 66 12.06 1.85 -1.22
C LEU A 66 12.62 1.54 -2.61
N GLU A 67 12.30 0.36 -3.12
CA GLU A 67 12.86 -0.16 -4.37
C GLU A 67 11.80 -0.39 -5.42
N ARG A 68 12.16 -0.18 -6.68
CA ARG A 68 11.30 -0.51 -7.81
C ARG A 68 11.56 -1.95 -8.22
N ASN A 69 10.55 -2.81 -8.12
CA ASN A 69 10.63 -4.18 -8.58
C ASN A 69 10.66 -4.22 -10.13
N GLY A 70 11.71 -4.84 -10.68
CA GLY A 70 12.12 -4.71 -12.08
C GLY A 70 11.09 -5.15 -13.12
N SER A 71 11.13 -4.50 -14.29
CA SER A 71 10.40 -4.74 -15.56
C SER A 71 8.86 -4.85 -15.55
N GLY A 72 8.21 -5.14 -14.42
CA GLY A 72 6.77 -5.38 -14.28
C GLY A 72 5.96 -4.26 -13.62
N GLY A 73 6.59 -3.20 -13.11
CA GLY A 73 5.90 -2.08 -12.48
C GLY A 73 5.37 -2.41 -11.08
N GLY A 74 6.27 -2.80 -10.17
CA GLY A 74 5.97 -2.90 -8.74
C GLY A 74 6.85 -1.94 -7.95
N LEU A 75 6.33 -1.39 -6.85
CA LEU A 75 7.12 -0.65 -5.87
C LEU A 75 7.11 -1.44 -4.57
N ARG A 76 8.29 -1.74 -4.05
CA ARG A 76 8.48 -2.48 -2.83
C ARG A 76 8.93 -1.52 -1.74
N LEU A 77 8.10 -1.41 -0.72
CA LEU A 77 8.36 -0.56 0.45
C LEU A 77 8.66 -1.46 1.65
N THR A 78 9.78 -1.19 2.31
CA THR A 78 10.21 -1.92 3.51
C THR A 78 10.06 -1.03 4.72
N ALA A 79 9.23 -1.44 5.68
CA ALA A 79 9.05 -0.71 6.94
C ALA A 79 10.29 -0.84 7.83
N GLY A 80 10.78 0.31 8.31
CA GLY A 80 11.89 0.41 9.25
C GLY A 80 11.40 0.54 10.70
N GLU A 81 11.76 1.65 11.34
CA GLU A 81 11.41 1.95 12.73
C GLU A 81 9.97 2.43 12.91
N ALA A 82 9.44 2.29 14.13
CA ALA A 82 8.10 2.76 14.47
C ALA A 82 8.01 4.29 14.31
N GLY A 83 6.96 4.77 13.64
CA GLY A 83 6.78 6.18 13.34
C GLY A 83 5.75 6.44 12.24
N GLU A 84 5.47 7.71 11.99
CA GLU A 84 4.56 8.17 10.94
C GLU A 84 5.37 8.90 9.86
N THR A 85 5.11 8.59 8.59
CA THR A 85 5.73 9.28 7.45
C THR A 85 4.78 9.35 6.28
N SER A 86 4.90 10.38 5.44
CA SER A 86 4.11 10.52 4.22
C SER A 86 4.98 10.21 2.99
N VAL A 87 4.49 9.29 2.15
CA VAL A 87 5.15 8.86 0.91
C VAL A 87 4.44 9.51 -0.25
N THR A 88 5.15 10.39 -0.96
CA THR A 88 4.62 11.06 -2.16
C THR A 88 5.03 10.29 -3.41
N PHE A 89 4.03 9.90 -4.20
CA PHE A 89 4.21 9.27 -5.49
C PHE A 89 4.24 10.33 -6.59
N LYS A 90 5.35 10.36 -7.33
CA LYS A 90 5.57 11.25 -8.47
C LYS A 90 5.58 10.47 -9.77
N LEU A 91 4.78 10.93 -10.73
CA LEU A 91 4.82 10.47 -12.10
C LEU A 91 6.05 11.06 -12.81
N LEU A 92 6.86 10.18 -13.41
CA LEU A 92 8.08 10.55 -14.13
C LEU A 92 9.08 11.37 -13.29
N GLY A 93 8.98 11.32 -11.95
CA GLY A 93 9.82 12.08 -11.04
C GLY A 93 9.44 13.56 -10.85
N VAL A 94 8.48 14.08 -11.62
CA VAL A 94 8.19 15.54 -11.67
C VAL A 94 6.79 15.89 -11.16
N LEU A 95 5.76 15.12 -11.55
CA LEU A 95 4.38 15.47 -11.24
C LEU A 95 3.86 14.63 -10.06
N PRO A 96 3.50 15.21 -8.91
CA PRO A 96 2.89 14.46 -7.82
C PRO A 96 1.51 13.96 -8.24
N VAL A 97 1.26 12.65 -8.10
CA VAL A 97 0.00 12.01 -8.50
C VAL A 97 -0.79 11.43 -7.33
N ALA A 98 -0.11 11.06 -6.24
CA ALA A 98 -0.74 10.54 -5.03
C ALA A 98 0.17 10.76 -3.82
N SER A 99 -0.42 10.84 -2.63
CA SER A 99 0.29 10.83 -1.34
C SER A 99 -0.31 9.74 -0.48
N MET A 100 0.53 8.97 0.22
CA MET A 100 0.11 7.90 1.11
C MET A 100 0.76 8.08 2.48
N ASP A 101 -0.05 8.13 3.51
CA ASP A 101 0.46 8.16 4.88
C ASP A 101 0.78 6.73 5.33
N VAL A 102 2.04 6.49 5.67
CA VAL A 102 2.55 5.23 6.18
C VAL A 102 2.79 5.37 7.68
N SER A 103 2.06 4.59 8.48
CA SER A 103 2.26 4.51 9.92
C SER A 103 2.80 3.13 10.27
N VAL A 104 4.04 3.11 10.75
CA VAL A 104 4.71 1.91 11.24
C VAL A 104 4.44 1.82 12.74
N GLN A 105 3.60 0.86 13.14
CA GLN A 105 3.24 0.66 14.54
C GLN A 105 3.74 -0.68 15.05
N GLU A 106 4.22 -0.69 16.29
CA GLU A 106 4.51 -1.93 16.98
C GLU A 106 3.23 -2.73 17.20
N ARG A 107 3.34 -4.05 17.06
CA ARG A 107 2.23 -4.97 17.28
C ARG A 107 1.86 -4.94 18.75
N ARG A 108 0.73 -4.31 19.09
CA ARG A 108 0.18 -4.38 20.45
C ARG A 108 -0.37 -5.78 20.69
N VAL A 109 0.35 -6.56 21.51
CA VAL A 109 -0.14 -7.84 22.01
C VAL A 109 -0.74 -7.58 23.39
N LEU A 110 -2.05 -7.83 23.52
CA LEU A 110 -2.69 -7.88 24.83
C LEU A 110 -2.50 -9.28 25.40
N VAL A 111 -1.76 -9.38 26.49
CA VAL A 111 -1.70 -10.60 27.30
C VAL A 111 -2.77 -10.45 28.38
N PRO A 112 -3.89 -11.19 28.32
CA PRO A 112 -4.89 -11.13 29.37
C PRO A 112 -4.26 -11.59 30.68
N GLY A 113 -4.31 -10.73 31.70
CA GLY A 113 -3.89 -11.08 33.06
C GLY A 113 -4.87 -12.09 33.68
N GLY A 114 -4.37 -13.02 34.48
CA GLY A 114 -5.16 -14.09 35.10
C GLY A 114 -6.14 -13.65 36.20
N GLN A 115 -6.42 -12.35 36.34
CA GLN A 115 -7.51 -11.87 37.18
C GLN A 115 -8.76 -11.72 36.33
N SER A 116 -9.70 -12.65 36.54
CA SER A 116 -11.04 -12.58 35.99
C SER A 116 -11.71 -11.28 36.43
N VAL A 117 -11.95 -10.36 35.49
CA VAL A 117 -12.88 -9.24 35.72
C VAL A 117 -14.28 -9.80 35.53
N GLY A 118 -14.93 -10.16 36.64
CA GLY A 118 -16.33 -10.60 36.62
C GLY A 118 -17.25 -9.42 36.33
N VAL A 119 -17.73 -9.31 35.10
CA VAL A 119 -18.75 -8.31 34.72
C VAL A 119 -20.12 -8.97 34.78
N ALA A 120 -20.95 -8.58 35.75
CA ALA A 120 -22.34 -8.98 35.81
C ALA A 120 -23.18 -8.11 34.84
N ILE A 121 -23.66 -8.71 33.76
CA ILE A 121 -24.49 -8.03 32.76
C ILE A 121 -25.96 -8.37 33.04
N ASN A 122 -26.80 -7.36 33.30
CA ASN A 122 -28.25 -7.53 33.35
C ASN A 122 -28.80 -7.60 31.92
N ALA A 123 -28.76 -8.80 31.34
CA ALA A 123 -29.17 -9.07 29.97
C ALA A 123 -30.70 -9.18 29.84
N GLY A 124 -31.42 -8.05 29.90
CA GLY A 124 -32.84 -7.97 29.51
C GLY A 124 -33.11 -8.27 28.02
N GLY A 125 -32.08 -8.71 27.28
CA GLY A 125 -32.07 -9.02 25.86
C GLY A 125 -30.66 -8.81 25.30
N LEU A 126 -29.85 -9.87 25.22
CA LEU A 126 -28.52 -9.86 24.62
C LEU A 126 -28.54 -10.67 23.32
N VAL A 127 -28.05 -10.10 22.22
CA VAL A 127 -27.82 -10.82 20.96
C VAL A 127 -26.32 -11.03 20.80
N VAL A 128 -25.90 -12.30 20.83
CA VAL A 128 -24.50 -12.69 20.60
C VAL A 128 -24.26 -12.76 19.09
N VAL A 129 -23.37 -11.91 18.58
CA VAL A 129 -23.03 -11.83 17.14
C VAL A 129 -21.81 -12.68 16.75
N GLY A 130 -21.14 -13.30 17.72
CA GLY A 130 -20.03 -14.21 17.48
C GLY A 130 -19.39 -14.72 18.76
N SER A 131 -18.99 -15.98 18.75
CA SER A 131 -18.21 -16.64 19.80
C SER A 131 -16.89 -17.12 19.21
N SER A 132 -15.78 -16.92 19.91
CA SER A 132 -14.48 -17.48 19.54
C SER A 132 -13.97 -18.37 20.66
N ASP A 133 -13.41 -19.51 20.27
CA ASP A 133 -12.66 -20.38 21.15
C ASP A 133 -11.29 -19.78 21.45
N LEU A 134 -10.75 -20.08 22.63
CA LEU A 134 -9.40 -19.70 23.04
C LEU A 134 -8.52 -20.96 23.01
N GLY A 135 -7.86 -21.21 21.88
CA GLY A 135 -7.06 -22.41 21.67
C GLY A 135 -7.94 -23.67 21.70
N ASN A 136 -7.75 -24.52 22.70
CA ASN A 136 -8.55 -25.74 22.90
C ASN A 136 -9.71 -25.54 23.88
N THR A 137 -9.88 -24.33 24.44
CA THR A 137 -10.94 -24.02 25.39
C THR A 137 -12.17 -23.50 24.63
N PRO A 138 -13.32 -24.20 24.67
CA PRO A 138 -14.52 -23.76 23.98
C PRO A 138 -15.08 -22.48 24.58
N SER A 139 -15.70 -21.65 23.74
CA SER A 139 -16.39 -20.44 24.20
C SER A 139 -17.59 -20.79 25.10
N PRO A 140 -17.73 -20.13 26.28
CA PRO A 140 -18.89 -20.34 27.15
C PRO A 140 -20.19 -19.74 26.61
N ALA A 141 -20.13 -18.98 25.50
CA ALA A 141 -21.29 -18.44 24.80
C ALA A 141 -21.82 -19.36 23.68
N ARG A 142 -21.31 -20.61 23.60
CA ARG A 142 -21.81 -21.66 22.72
C ARG A 142 -23.07 -22.32 23.27
#